data_AF-Q22NY6-F1
#
_entry.id   AF-Q22NY6-F1
#
_cell.length_a   1.000
_cell.length_b   1.000
_cell.length_c   1.000
_cell.angle_alpha   90.00
_cell.angle_beta   90.00
_cell.angle_gamma   90.00
#
_symmetry.space_group_name_H-M   'P 1'
#
loop_
_entity.id
_entity.type
_entity.pdbx_description
1 polymer ?
#
loop_
_entity_poly.entity_id
_entity_poly.type
_entity_poly.pdbx_seq_one_letter_code
_entity_poly.pdbx_strand_id
1 'polypeptide(L)'
;MNTSKFLIIGLTLTTALIGAAFYLNQGTPLAENPADYLDVIVSVDPNHDENDLTCNKCFARADTCPCDNYSIFQWATCYKYSVPTCDDSPASERQTCYKYASAVADLVYPSAKHELNACKNWYKYFENTTADAKLNKNRWFECCFADSRVLSLAQKSNFYYNRIFKKLYLECGNINY
;
A
#
# COMPACT_ATOMS: atom_id res chain seq x y z
N MET A 1 -40.82 31.72 3.54
CA MET A 1 -40.82 30.57 2.61
C MET A 1 -39.63 30.72 1.68
N ASN A 2 -38.61 29.87 1.84
CA ASN A 2 -37.77 29.31 0.76
C ASN A 2 -36.73 28.39 1.42
N THR A 3 -37.13 27.13 1.58
CA THR A 3 -36.27 26.01 1.93
C THR A 3 -35.50 25.58 0.69
N SER A 4 -34.30 26.13 0.50
CA SER A 4 -33.35 25.61 -0.49
C SER A 4 -32.76 24.32 0.05
N LYS A 5 -33.40 23.21 -0.32
CA LYS A 5 -32.88 21.85 -0.23
C LYS A 5 -31.67 21.75 -1.15
N PHE A 6 -30.47 21.92 -0.61
CA PHE A 6 -29.27 21.52 -1.32
C PHE A 6 -29.25 19.99 -1.36
N LEU A 7 -29.39 19.52 -2.60
CA LEU A 7 -29.23 18.15 -3.05
C LEU A 7 -27.85 17.66 -2.58
N ILE A 8 -27.81 16.95 -1.45
CA ILE A 8 -26.65 16.16 -1.04
C ILE A 8 -26.60 15.00 -2.03
N ILE A 9 -25.86 15.20 -3.13
CA ILE A 9 -25.49 14.14 -4.05
C ILE A 9 -24.65 13.18 -3.23
N GLY A 10 -25.28 12.09 -2.80
CA GLY A 10 -24.64 10.96 -2.17
C GLY A 10 -23.61 10.36 -3.12
N LEU A 11 -22.36 10.79 -2.97
CA LEU A 11 -21.22 9.92 -3.25
C LEU A 11 -21.16 8.93 -2.08
N THR A 12 -22.00 7.90 -2.15
CA THR A 12 -21.63 6.61 -1.56
C THR A 12 -20.43 6.13 -2.36
N LEU A 13 -19.23 6.57 -1.97
CA LEU A 13 -18.00 5.90 -2.34
C LEU A 13 -18.16 4.46 -1.87
N THR A 14 -18.36 3.56 -2.81
CA THR A 14 -18.29 2.12 -2.63
C THR A 14 -16.88 1.80 -2.11
N THR A 15 -16.77 1.68 -0.80
CA THR A 15 -15.59 1.31 -0.02
C THR A 15 -15.20 -0.16 -0.20
N ALA A 16 -15.18 -0.66 -1.45
CA ALA A 16 -14.97 -2.08 -1.73
C ALA A 16 -14.16 -2.41 -3.00
N LEU A 17 -13.54 -1.44 -3.70
CA LEU A 17 -12.93 -1.72 -5.02
C LEU A 17 -11.41 -1.58 -5.13
N ILE A 18 -10.69 -1.11 -4.12
CA ILE A 18 -9.22 -1.02 -4.22
C ILE A 18 -8.51 -2.23 -3.59
N GLY A 19 -9.11 -2.87 -2.58
CA GLY A 19 -8.62 -4.14 -2.02
C GLY A 19 -9.03 -5.37 -2.85
N ALA A 20 -10.23 -5.36 -3.44
CA ALA A 20 -10.79 -6.53 -4.13
C ALA A 20 -10.40 -6.62 -5.61
N ALA A 21 -10.05 -5.52 -6.29
CA ALA A 21 -9.61 -5.59 -7.69
C ALA A 21 -8.22 -6.27 -7.84
N PHE A 22 -7.38 -6.24 -6.78
CA PHE A 22 -6.15 -7.03 -6.73
C PHE A 22 -6.40 -8.51 -6.41
N TYR A 23 -7.48 -8.85 -5.70
CA TYR A 23 -7.82 -10.23 -5.33
C TYR A 23 -8.73 -10.95 -6.34
N LEU A 24 -9.49 -10.23 -7.19
CA LEU A 24 -10.51 -10.84 -8.06
C LEU A 24 -10.09 -11.02 -9.53
N ASN A 25 -8.88 -10.64 -9.92
CA ASN A 25 -8.29 -11.12 -11.17
C ASN A 25 -7.33 -12.29 -10.90
N GLN A 26 -7.78 -13.28 -10.12
CA GLN A 26 -7.19 -14.62 -10.09
C GLN A 26 -7.49 -15.32 -11.41
N GLY A 27 -6.88 -14.83 -12.49
CA GLY A 27 -6.68 -15.61 -13.71
C GLY A 27 -5.69 -16.72 -13.39
N THR A 28 -6.23 -17.87 -12.96
CA THR A 28 -5.55 -19.15 -12.71
C THR A 28 -4.41 -19.15 -11.68
N PRO A 29 -4.40 -20.07 -10.69
CA PRO A 29 -3.19 -20.34 -9.95
C PRO A 29 -2.20 -21.00 -10.92
N LEU A 30 -1.23 -20.24 -11.44
CA LEU A 30 0.00 -20.86 -11.92
C LEU A 30 0.68 -21.41 -10.66
N ALA A 31 0.45 -22.70 -10.46
CA ALA A 31 1.04 -23.49 -9.40
C ALA A 31 2.57 -23.37 -9.48
N GLU A 32 3.13 -22.52 -8.61
CA GLU A 32 4.51 -22.65 -8.20
C GLU A 32 4.53 -22.97 -6.71
N ASN A 33 5.33 -23.97 -6.40
CA ASN A 33 5.50 -24.60 -5.10
C ASN A 33 5.36 -23.59 -3.93
N PRO A 34 4.44 -23.80 -2.96
CA PRO A 34 4.29 -22.91 -1.81
C PRO A 34 5.59 -22.73 -0.99
N ALA A 35 6.56 -23.63 -1.11
CA ALA A 35 7.90 -23.47 -0.53
C ALA A 35 8.65 -22.23 -1.06
N ASP A 36 8.45 -21.89 -2.35
CA ASP A 36 9.14 -20.80 -3.04
C ASP A 36 8.66 -19.41 -2.60
N TYR A 37 7.45 -19.37 -2.00
CA TYR A 37 6.85 -18.19 -1.37
C TYR A 37 7.33 -18.02 0.08
N LEU A 38 7.40 -19.13 0.82
CA LEU A 38 7.90 -19.15 2.20
C LEU A 38 9.37 -18.71 2.28
N ASP A 39 10.23 -19.14 1.34
CA ASP A 39 11.65 -18.74 1.33
C ASP A 39 11.86 -17.23 1.16
N VAL A 40 10.96 -16.53 0.44
CA VAL A 40 11.02 -15.07 0.28
C VAL A 40 10.68 -14.35 1.59
N ILE A 41 9.65 -14.80 2.30
CA ILE A 41 9.20 -14.19 3.56
C ILE A 41 10.15 -14.52 4.73
N VAL A 42 10.72 -15.74 4.78
CA VAL A 42 11.61 -16.18 5.85
C VAL A 42 12.98 -15.48 5.81
N SER A 43 13.36 -14.87 4.69
CA SER A 43 14.57 -14.03 4.60
C SER A 43 14.43 -12.64 5.26
N VAL A 44 13.22 -12.30 5.71
CA VAL A 44 12.92 -11.06 6.43
C VAL A 44 13.25 -11.26 7.91
N ASP A 45 14.12 -10.42 8.47
CA ASP A 45 14.66 -10.53 9.83
C ASP A 45 13.58 -10.89 10.87
N PRO A 46 13.62 -12.11 11.45
CA PRO A 46 12.61 -12.57 12.41
C PRO A 46 12.69 -11.86 13.76
N ASN A 47 13.70 -11.01 13.99
CA ASN A 47 13.87 -10.24 15.23
C ASN A 47 13.28 -8.82 15.15
N HIS A 48 12.53 -8.50 14.08
CA HIS A 48 11.82 -7.23 14.00
C HIS A 48 10.60 -7.26 14.93
N ASP A 49 10.72 -6.61 16.10
CA ASP A 49 9.66 -6.54 17.11
C ASP A 49 8.37 -5.98 16.50
N GLU A 50 7.36 -6.83 16.36
CA GLU A 50 6.05 -6.44 15.85
C GLU A 50 5.39 -5.38 16.73
N ASN A 51 5.75 -5.28 18.01
CA ASN A 51 5.24 -4.27 18.93
C ASN A 51 6.01 -2.95 18.90
N ASP A 52 7.00 -2.81 18.02
CA ASP A 52 7.66 -1.53 17.79
C ASP A 52 6.71 -0.60 17.00
N LEU A 53 5.75 -0.05 17.74
CA LEU A 53 4.89 1.06 17.32
C LEU A 53 5.71 2.31 16.98
N THR A 54 7.00 2.32 17.32
CA THR A 54 7.88 3.40 16.93
C THR A 54 8.38 3.15 15.52
N CYS A 55 7.91 4.02 14.63
CA CYS A 55 8.50 4.30 13.33
C CYS A 55 9.99 4.73 13.42
N ASN A 56 10.69 4.47 14.53
CA ASN A 56 12.05 4.89 14.83
C ASN A 56 13.06 4.30 13.84
N LYS A 57 12.68 3.26 13.10
CA LYS A 57 13.47 2.67 12.00
C LYS A 57 12.98 3.00 10.59
N CYS A 58 11.83 3.63 10.41
CA CYS A 58 11.47 4.19 9.11
C CYS A 58 12.25 5.50 8.97
N PHE A 59 13.52 5.34 8.59
CA PHE A 59 14.58 6.32 8.38
C PHE A 59 14.50 7.55 9.28
N ALA A 60 15.46 7.70 10.20
CA ALA A 60 15.72 8.93 10.93
C ALA A 60 15.94 10.12 9.95
N ARG A 61 14.86 10.69 9.42
CA ARG A 61 14.82 11.90 8.61
C ARG A 61 14.17 13.01 9.44
N ALA A 62 14.67 14.22 9.20
CA ALA A 62 14.35 15.43 9.95
C ALA A 62 12.85 15.67 10.11
N ASP A 63 12.41 15.70 11.37
CA ASP A 63 11.26 16.31 12.06
C ASP A 63 9.87 16.46 11.40
N THR A 64 9.69 16.33 10.08
CA THR A 64 8.36 16.35 9.42
C THR A 64 8.39 15.59 8.08
N CYS A 65 7.50 14.62 7.88
CA CYS A 65 7.28 14.04 6.55
C CYS A 65 6.45 15.04 5.71
N PRO A 66 6.79 15.29 4.43
CA PRO A 66 5.93 16.09 3.54
C PRO A 66 4.50 15.53 3.42
N CYS A 67 4.33 14.24 3.70
CA CYS A 67 3.07 13.53 3.76
C CYS A 67 2.17 13.90 4.96
N ASP A 68 2.69 14.61 5.98
CA ASP A 68 1.94 14.98 7.20
C ASP A 68 0.88 16.07 6.97
N ASN A 69 0.98 16.79 5.84
CA ASN A 69 0.02 17.80 5.40
C ASN A 69 -0.71 17.41 4.10
N TYR A 70 -0.47 16.20 3.62
CA TYR A 70 -1.12 15.66 2.42
C TYR A 70 -2.42 14.97 2.83
N SER A 71 -3.51 15.18 2.09
CA SER A 71 -4.80 14.54 2.39
C SER A 71 -4.98 13.22 1.66
N ILE A 72 -5.89 12.40 2.17
CA ILE A 72 -6.31 11.16 1.51
C ILE A 72 -6.85 11.42 0.11
N PHE A 73 -7.59 12.51 -0.09
CA PHE A 73 -8.11 12.93 -1.39
C PHE A 73 -6.98 13.23 -2.39
N GLN A 74 -5.93 13.92 -1.96
CA GLN A 74 -4.79 14.24 -2.81
C GLN A 74 -4.03 12.97 -3.23
N TRP A 75 -3.82 12.04 -2.29
CA TRP A 75 -3.26 10.72 -2.60
C TRP A 75 -4.14 9.94 -3.57
N ALA A 76 -5.44 9.85 -3.30
CA ALA A 76 -6.40 9.15 -4.15
C ALA A 76 -6.48 9.70 -5.58
N THR A 77 -6.44 11.04 -5.71
CA THR A 77 -6.47 11.71 -7.01
C THR A 77 -5.18 11.48 -7.80
N CYS A 78 -4.03 11.37 -7.12
CA CYS A 78 -2.75 11.13 -7.77
C CYS A 78 -2.71 9.77 -8.48
N TYR A 79 -3.14 8.68 -7.83
CA TYR A 79 -3.02 7.35 -8.44
C TYR A 79 -4.18 6.98 -9.38
N LYS A 80 -5.30 7.74 -9.36
CA LYS A 80 -6.52 7.45 -10.14
C LYS A 80 -6.30 7.30 -11.65
N TYR A 81 -5.20 7.83 -12.20
CA TYR A 81 -5.03 7.93 -13.66
C TYR A 81 -3.83 7.20 -14.25
N SER A 82 -2.97 6.51 -13.48
CA SER A 82 -1.70 6.06 -14.08
C SER A 82 -0.90 4.97 -13.37
N VAL A 83 -1.52 4.12 -12.55
CA VAL A 83 -0.81 2.96 -11.99
C VAL A 83 -1.06 1.73 -12.88
N PRO A 84 -0.05 1.23 -13.62
CA PRO A 84 -0.16 0.01 -14.42
C PRO A 84 -0.36 -1.22 -13.53
N THR A 85 -0.73 -2.33 -14.13
CA THR A 85 -0.77 -3.64 -13.46
C THR A 85 0.43 -4.48 -13.87
N CYS A 86 0.65 -5.64 -13.23
CA CYS A 86 1.69 -6.57 -13.66
C CYS A 86 1.43 -7.14 -15.07
N ASP A 87 0.20 -7.10 -15.59
CA ASP A 87 -0.10 -7.53 -16.96
C ASP A 87 0.56 -6.61 -18.01
N ASP A 88 0.73 -5.33 -17.67
CA ASP A 88 1.41 -4.32 -18.50
C ASP A 88 2.94 -4.50 -18.55
N SER A 89 3.49 -5.45 -17.78
CA SER A 89 4.93 -5.77 -17.81
C SER A 89 5.31 -6.64 -19.02
N PRO A 90 6.58 -6.60 -19.45
CA PRO A 90 7.09 -7.57 -20.42
C PRO A 90 6.80 -9.01 -19.95
N ALA A 91 6.49 -9.90 -20.89
CA ALA A 91 6.14 -11.30 -20.56
C ALA A 91 7.21 -12.00 -19.71
N SER A 92 8.49 -11.64 -19.90
CA SER A 92 9.63 -12.15 -19.13
C SER A 92 9.69 -11.67 -17.68
N GLU A 93 9.02 -10.57 -17.32
CA GLU A 93 9.02 -9.99 -15.97
C GLU A 93 7.71 -10.22 -15.22
N ARG A 94 6.65 -10.65 -15.92
CA ARG A 94 5.29 -10.75 -15.36
C ARG A 94 5.20 -11.63 -14.13
N GLN A 95 5.78 -12.83 -14.20
CA GLN A 95 5.81 -13.75 -13.08
C GLN A 95 6.53 -13.16 -11.86
N THR A 96 7.70 -12.56 -12.09
CA THR A 96 8.48 -11.88 -11.04
C THR A 96 7.70 -10.70 -10.45
N CYS A 97 6.98 -9.93 -11.28
CA CYS A 97 6.10 -8.86 -10.83
C CYS A 97 5.02 -9.38 -9.88
N TYR A 98 4.27 -10.41 -10.26
CA TYR A 98 3.23 -10.99 -9.41
C TYR A 98 3.79 -11.61 -8.13
N LYS A 99 4.92 -12.35 -8.21
CA LYS A 99 5.57 -12.98 -7.06
C LYS A 99 5.87 -11.94 -5.98
N TYR A 100 6.51 -10.82 -6.35
CA TYR A 100 6.89 -9.80 -5.37
C TYR A 100 5.75 -8.84 -5.02
N ALA A 101 4.78 -8.62 -5.91
CA ALA A 101 3.54 -7.93 -5.55
C ALA A 101 2.76 -8.70 -4.47
N SER A 102 2.68 -10.03 -4.58
CA SER A 102 2.06 -10.89 -3.57
C SER A 102 2.84 -10.89 -2.25
N ALA A 103 4.17 -10.96 -2.31
CA ALA A 103 5.00 -10.91 -1.10
C ALA A 103 4.84 -9.58 -0.35
N VAL A 104 4.75 -8.46 -1.06
CA VAL A 104 4.43 -7.16 -0.46
C VAL A 104 3.00 -7.14 0.07
N ALA A 105 2.05 -7.67 -0.68
CA ALA A 105 0.64 -7.75 -0.28
C ALA A 105 0.46 -8.44 1.08
N ASP A 106 1.24 -9.49 1.35
CA ASP A 106 1.17 -10.23 2.62
C ASP A 106 1.74 -9.46 3.82
N LEU A 107 2.54 -8.42 3.59
CA LEU A 107 2.98 -7.49 4.63
C LEU A 107 2.01 -6.31 4.79
N VAL A 108 1.35 -5.87 3.73
CA VAL A 108 0.61 -4.59 3.76
C VAL A 108 -0.89 -4.73 3.88
N TYR A 109 -1.54 -5.78 3.39
CA TYR A 109 -3.00 -5.82 3.31
C TYR A 109 -3.67 -6.39 4.57
N PRO A 110 -4.90 -5.93 4.89
CA PRO A 110 -5.67 -6.46 6.01
C PRO A 110 -5.87 -7.96 5.92
N SER A 111 -5.78 -8.63 7.06
CA SER A 111 -5.98 -10.08 7.19
C SER A 111 -4.91 -10.95 6.54
N ALA A 112 -3.82 -10.35 6.04
CA ALA A 112 -2.65 -11.10 5.64
C ALA A 112 -1.98 -11.73 6.86
N LYS A 113 -1.26 -12.84 6.63
CA LYS A 113 -0.66 -13.61 7.72
C LYS A 113 0.46 -12.83 8.42
N HIS A 114 1.15 -12.00 7.65
CA HIS A 114 2.33 -11.25 8.08
C HIS A 114 2.12 -9.73 8.01
N GLU A 115 0.85 -9.29 8.12
CA GLU A 115 0.48 -7.87 8.08
C GLU A 115 1.25 -7.06 9.14
N LEU A 116 1.87 -5.95 8.72
CA LEU A 116 2.56 -5.05 9.62
C LEU A 116 1.58 -4.24 10.47
N ASN A 117 1.90 -4.03 11.75
CA ASN A 117 1.06 -3.24 12.66
C ASN A 117 0.80 -1.81 12.18
N ALA A 118 1.78 -1.17 11.52
CA ALA A 118 1.58 0.13 10.88
C ALA A 118 0.53 0.08 9.77
N CYS A 119 0.55 -0.96 8.94
CA CYS A 119 -0.43 -1.17 7.88
C CYS A 119 -1.82 -1.44 8.44
N LYS A 120 -1.93 -2.28 9.47
CA LYS A 120 -3.19 -2.53 10.17
C LYS A 120 -3.82 -1.25 10.72
N ASN A 121 -3.01 -0.40 11.36
CA ASN A 121 -3.47 0.89 11.87
C ASN A 121 -3.84 1.86 10.75
N TRP A 122 -3.06 1.89 9.66
CA TRP A 122 -3.35 2.67 8.47
C TRP A 122 -4.71 2.30 7.87
N TYR A 123 -4.96 1.01 7.59
CA TYR A 123 -6.23 0.57 6.99
C TYR A 123 -7.42 0.82 7.91
N LYS A 124 -7.30 0.54 9.22
CA LYS A 124 -8.34 0.88 10.19
C LYS A 124 -8.63 2.38 10.21
N TYR A 125 -7.61 3.23 10.10
CA TYR A 125 -7.79 4.66 10.03
C TYR A 125 -8.46 5.09 8.73
N PHE A 126 -7.97 4.59 7.60
CA PHE A 126 -8.45 4.89 6.25
C PHE A 126 -9.94 4.54 6.08
N GLU A 127 -10.39 3.39 6.60
CA GLU A 127 -11.80 2.96 6.56
C GLU A 127 -12.75 3.86 7.34
N ASN A 128 -12.25 4.55 8.37
CA ASN A 128 -13.07 5.33 9.31
C ASN A 128 -12.88 6.85 9.16
N THR A 129 -12.22 7.31 8.10
CA THR A 129 -11.88 8.73 7.92
C THR A 129 -12.43 9.30 6.63
N THR A 130 -12.39 10.61 6.50
CA THR A 130 -12.90 11.37 5.36
C THR A 130 -11.78 11.73 4.39
N ALA A 131 -12.12 12.08 3.15
CA ALA A 131 -11.14 12.34 2.11
C ALA A 131 -10.25 13.56 2.40
N ASP A 132 -10.73 14.54 3.17
CA ASP A 132 -9.97 15.73 3.61
C ASP A 132 -9.01 15.44 4.78
N ALA A 133 -9.12 14.27 5.40
CA ALA A 133 -8.26 13.91 6.52
C ALA A 133 -6.79 13.67 6.07
N LYS A 134 -5.87 13.85 7.02
CA LYS A 134 -4.42 13.70 6.79
C LYS A 134 -4.07 12.27 6.39
N LEU A 135 -3.32 12.11 5.32
CA LEU A 135 -2.80 10.82 4.84
C LEU A 135 -1.95 10.14 5.93
N ASN A 136 -0.96 10.85 6.46
CA ASN A 136 0.03 10.24 7.35
C ASN A 136 -0.29 10.41 8.85
N LYS A 137 -1.54 10.20 9.26
CA LYS A 137 -1.92 10.28 10.67
C LYS A 137 -1.06 9.33 11.51
N ASN A 138 -0.42 9.85 12.56
CA ASN A 138 0.49 9.09 13.44
C ASN A 138 1.56 8.29 12.66
N ARG A 139 1.95 8.78 11.49
CA ARG A 139 2.89 8.14 10.55
C ARG A 139 2.46 6.77 10.01
N TRP A 140 1.23 6.31 10.22
CA TRP A 140 0.81 4.96 9.86
C TRP A 140 0.98 4.63 8.37
N PHE A 141 0.70 5.59 7.48
CA PHE A 141 0.86 5.41 6.04
C PHE A 141 2.34 5.23 5.66
N GLU A 142 3.19 6.15 6.11
CA GLU A 142 4.63 6.13 5.87
C GLU A 142 5.26 4.85 6.44
N CYS A 143 5.02 4.52 7.71
CA CYS A 143 5.61 3.33 8.32
C CYS A 143 5.07 2.02 7.74
N CYS A 144 3.91 2.03 7.07
CA CYS A 144 3.42 0.87 6.34
C CYS A 144 4.20 0.67 5.03
N PHE A 145 4.25 1.69 4.17
CA PHE A 145 4.76 1.54 2.81
C PHE A 145 6.24 1.88 2.63
N ALA A 146 6.87 2.56 3.59
CA ALA A 146 8.30 2.81 3.63
C ALA A 146 9.03 1.91 4.64
N ASP A 147 8.38 0.84 5.14
CA ASP A 147 9.04 -0.19 5.93
C ASP A 147 10.14 -0.87 5.08
N SER A 148 11.32 -1.05 5.66
CA SER A 148 12.48 -1.66 4.98
C SER A 148 12.19 -3.05 4.40
N ARG A 149 11.29 -3.84 5.00
CA ARG A 149 10.89 -5.17 4.55
C ARG A 149 10.01 -5.07 3.32
N VAL A 150 9.05 -4.16 3.34
CA VAL A 150 8.17 -3.87 2.19
C VAL A 150 8.99 -3.37 1.01
N LEU A 151 9.89 -2.41 1.25
CA LEU A 151 10.75 -1.85 0.22
C LEU A 151 11.71 -2.88 -0.37
N SER A 152 12.34 -3.69 0.48
CA SER A 152 13.29 -4.70 0.01
C SER A 152 12.62 -5.77 -0.85
N LEU A 153 11.39 -6.18 -0.53
CA LEU A 153 10.58 -7.07 -1.38
C LEU A 153 10.13 -6.40 -2.67
N ALA A 154 9.60 -5.18 -2.60
CA ALA A 154 9.14 -4.45 -3.76
C ALA A 154 10.27 -4.29 -4.79
N GLN A 155 11.47 -3.91 -4.34
CA GLN A 155 12.66 -3.69 -5.16
C GLN A 155 13.20 -4.96 -5.86
N LYS A 156 12.75 -6.17 -5.49
CA LYS A 156 13.14 -7.40 -6.20
C LYS A 156 12.50 -7.53 -7.58
N SER A 157 11.42 -6.80 -7.87
CA SER A 157 10.87 -6.66 -9.22
C SER A 157 11.00 -5.22 -9.68
N ASN A 158 11.82 -4.99 -10.70
CA ASN A 158 12.04 -3.67 -11.26
C ASN A 158 10.74 -3.03 -11.78
N PHE A 159 9.93 -3.80 -12.51
CA PHE A 159 8.64 -3.32 -13.00
C PHE A 159 7.69 -3.01 -11.84
N TYR A 160 7.50 -3.94 -10.90
CA TYR A 160 6.60 -3.71 -9.78
C TYR A 160 7.01 -2.49 -8.95
N TYR A 161 8.29 -2.40 -8.57
CA TYR A 161 8.79 -1.27 -7.79
C TYR A 161 8.60 0.06 -8.52
N ASN A 162 9.18 0.20 -9.71
CA ASN A 162 9.26 1.51 -10.38
C ASN A 162 7.96 1.94 -11.06
N ARG A 163 7.14 0.98 -11.50
CA ARG A 163 5.93 1.28 -12.27
C ARG A 163 4.69 1.29 -11.39
N ILE A 164 4.64 0.50 -10.32
CA ILE A 164 3.45 0.30 -9.50
C ILE A 164 3.67 0.86 -8.09
N PHE A 165 4.52 0.20 -7.31
CA PHE A 165 4.68 0.45 -5.87
C PHE A 165 5.14 1.87 -5.57
N LYS A 166 6.26 2.29 -6.17
CA LYS A 166 6.86 3.62 -5.96
C LYS A 166 5.87 4.72 -6.35
N LYS A 167 5.19 4.58 -7.49
CA LYS A 167 4.20 5.56 -7.94
C LYS A 167 3.05 5.69 -6.96
N LEU A 168 2.46 4.57 -6.57
CA LEU A 168 1.25 4.54 -5.75
C LEU A 168 1.50 5.00 -4.31
N TYR A 169 2.58 4.52 -3.69
CA TYR A 169 2.78 4.69 -2.25
C TYR A 169 3.84 5.71 -1.89
N LEU A 170 4.89 5.86 -2.71
CA LEU A 170 5.98 6.79 -2.40
C LEU A 170 5.74 8.16 -3.05
N GLU A 171 5.58 8.20 -4.38
CA GLU A 171 5.37 9.45 -5.13
C GLU A 171 4.00 10.04 -4.84
N CYS A 172 2.91 9.29 -5.03
CA CYS A 172 1.57 9.77 -4.70
C CYS A 172 1.34 9.95 -3.20
N GLY A 173 2.08 9.21 -2.36
CA GLY A 173 2.04 9.39 -0.91
C GLY A 173 2.87 10.57 -0.42
N ASN A 174 3.61 11.24 -1.31
CA ASN A 174 4.54 12.32 -0.98
C ASN A 174 5.56 11.91 0.11
N ILE A 175 6.04 10.66 0.05
CA ILE A 175 7.07 10.13 0.93
C ILE A 175 8.42 10.36 0.25
N ASN A 176 9.32 11.06 0.95
CA ASN A 176 10.72 11.12 0.54
C ASN A 176 11.39 9.81 0.93
N TYR A 177 11.73 8.99 -0.06
CA TYR A 177 12.55 7.78 0.08
C TYR A 177 13.87 7.97 -0.65
#